data_AF-A0A2J1DZ99-F1
#
_entry.id   AF-A0A2J1DZ99-F1
#
_cell.length_a   1.000
_cell.length_b   1.000
_cell.length_c   1.000
_cell.angle_alpha   90.00
_cell.angle_beta   90.00
_cell.angle_gamma   90.00
#
_symmetry.space_group_name_H-M   'P 1'
#
loop_
_entity.id
_entity.type
_entity.pdbx_description
1 polymer ?
#
loop_
_entity_poly.entity_id
_entity_poly.type
_entity_poly.pdbx_seq_one_letter_code
_entity_poly.pdbx_strand_id
1 'polypeptide(L)'
;MFAKDKAIDLTFVGPEAPLAGGVVDVFTSAGLRIFGPCREASQLESSKVFAKELLLSNKIPTAYSRSFSSYEKACSYLSRLEMPVV
;
A
#
# COMPACT_ATOMS: atom_id res chain seq x y z
N MET A 1 8.00 -24.99 -3.92
CA MET A 1 7.29 -23.74 -4.30
C MET A 1 7.30 -23.71 -5.80
N PHE A 2 6.14 -23.60 -6.46
CA PHE A 2 6.02 -23.86 -7.90
C PHE A 2 7.10 -23.20 -8.76
N ALA A 3 7.40 -21.91 -8.53
CA ALA A 3 8.42 -21.19 -9.28
C ALA A 3 9.84 -21.78 -9.13
N LYS A 4 10.19 -22.26 -7.92
CA LYS A 4 11.45 -22.97 -7.66
C LYS A 4 11.45 -24.35 -8.35
N ASP A 5 10.35 -25.08 -8.22
CA ASP A 5 10.22 -26.45 -8.73
C ASP A 5 10.18 -26.49 -10.27
N LYS A 6 9.77 -25.38 -10.91
CA LYS A 6 9.74 -25.19 -12.37
C LYS A 6 10.90 -24.39 -12.94
N ALA A 7 11.90 -24.04 -12.12
CA ALA A 7 13.05 -23.24 -12.53
C ALA A 7 12.64 -21.95 -13.29
N ILE A 8 11.66 -21.22 -12.75
CA ILE A 8 11.20 -19.96 -13.35
C ILE A 8 12.27 -18.89 -13.18
N ASP A 9 12.73 -18.34 -14.30
CA ASP A 9 13.80 -17.34 -14.32
C ASP A 9 13.40 -15.98 -13.74
N LEU A 10 12.15 -15.55 -13.97
CA LEU A 10 11.62 -14.27 -13.53
C LEU A 10 10.11 -14.35 -13.35
N THR A 11 9.62 -13.88 -12.22
CA THR A 11 8.18 -13.82 -11.90
C THR A 11 7.68 -12.38 -11.96
N PHE A 12 6.52 -12.14 -12.55
CA PHE A 12 5.80 -10.86 -12.50
C PHE A 12 4.50 -11.02 -11.71
N VAL A 13 4.24 -10.09 -10.80
CA VAL A 13 3.00 -10.07 -10.03
C VAL A 13 2.08 -9.01 -10.60
N GLY A 14 0.91 -9.44 -11.09
CA GLY A 14 -0.12 -8.53 -11.60
C GLY A 14 -0.98 -7.94 -10.48
N PRO A 15 -1.65 -8.77 -9.66
CA PRO A 15 -2.56 -8.27 -8.63
C PRO A 15 -1.83 -7.61 -7.45
N GLU A 16 -2.49 -6.63 -6.84
CA GLU A 16 -2.00 -5.83 -5.72
C GLU A 16 -2.06 -6.59 -4.37
N ALA A 17 -3.07 -7.42 -4.15
CA ALA A 17 -3.24 -8.14 -2.88
C ALA A 17 -2.04 -9.05 -2.52
N PRO A 18 -1.45 -9.84 -3.45
CA PRO A 18 -0.22 -10.58 -3.18
C PRO A 18 0.98 -9.68 -2.86
N LEU A 19 1.09 -8.50 -3.50
CA LEU A 19 2.16 -7.53 -3.23
C LEU A 19 2.05 -6.99 -1.80
N ALA A 20 0.86 -6.53 -1.41
CA ALA A 20 0.56 -6.14 -0.04
C ALA A 20 0.77 -7.30 0.97
N GLY A 21 0.51 -8.53 0.53
CA GLY A 21 0.77 -9.75 1.29
C GLY A 21 2.25 -10.11 1.44
N GLY A 22 3.17 -9.42 0.74
CA GLY A 22 4.62 -9.67 0.81
C GLY A 22 5.09 -10.87 0.00
N VAL A 23 4.43 -11.18 -1.12
CA VAL A 23 4.90 -12.26 -2.02
C VAL A 23 6.32 -12.02 -2.53
N VAL A 24 6.69 -10.76 -2.75
CA VAL A 24 8.04 -10.37 -3.19
C VAL A 24 9.09 -10.72 -2.14
N ASP A 25 8.79 -10.52 -0.86
CA ASP A 25 9.68 -10.88 0.26
C ASP A 25 9.89 -12.38 0.35
N VAL A 26 8.82 -13.16 0.15
CA VAL A 26 8.86 -14.63 0.13
C VAL A 26 9.72 -15.14 -1.03
N PHE A 27 9.58 -14.57 -2.23
CA PHE A 27 10.41 -14.95 -3.38
C PHE A 27 11.87 -14.56 -3.20
N THR A 28 12.12 -13.34 -2.71
CA THR A 28 13.48 -12.83 -2.49
C THR A 28 14.21 -13.65 -1.43
N SER A 29 13.55 -13.97 -0.31
CA SER A 29 14.11 -14.86 0.73
C SER A 29 14.35 -16.30 0.25
N ALA A 30 13.60 -16.75 -0.77
CA ALA A 30 13.83 -18.03 -1.44
C ALA A 30 14.89 -17.97 -2.56
N GLY A 31 15.53 -16.81 -2.79
CA GLY A 31 16.54 -16.62 -3.83
C GLY A 31 15.98 -16.59 -5.27
N LEU A 32 14.69 -16.33 -5.44
CA LEU A 32 14.04 -16.24 -6.75
C LEU A 32 13.89 -14.80 -7.21
N ARG A 33 14.07 -14.57 -8.51
CA ARG A 33 13.85 -13.26 -9.13
C ARG A 33 12.36 -13.01 -9.33
N ILE A 34 11.90 -11.87 -8.85
CA ILE A 34 10.51 -11.42 -8.93
C ILE A 34 10.48 -9.90 -9.17
N PHE A 35 9.52 -9.44 -9.93
CA PHE A 35 9.25 -8.03 -10.16
C PHE A 35 8.00 -7.59 -9.41
N GLY A 36 8.17 -6.61 -8.53
CA GLY A 36 7.13 -6.00 -7.73
C GLY A 36 7.71 -5.32 -6.48
N PRO A 37 6.95 -4.43 -5.82
CA PRO A 37 7.35 -3.85 -4.54
C PRO A 37 7.39 -4.91 -3.41
N CYS A 38 8.30 -4.74 -2.45
CA CYS A 38 8.25 -5.48 -1.18
C CYS A 38 7.00 -5.11 -0.37
N ARG A 39 6.70 -5.85 0.70
CA ARG A 39 5.55 -5.55 1.57
C ARG A 39 5.56 -4.12 2.08
N GLU A 40 6.71 -3.63 2.54
CA GLU A 40 6.84 -2.28 3.07
C GLU A 40 6.57 -1.22 2.00
N ALA A 41 7.12 -1.38 0.80
CA ALA A 41 6.88 -0.45 -0.31
C ALA A 41 5.43 -0.53 -0.82
N SER A 42 4.80 -1.70 -0.75
CA SER A 42 3.39 -1.91 -1.13
C SER A 42 2.41 -1.12 -0.26
N GLN A 43 2.84 -0.61 0.90
CA GLN A 43 2.00 0.26 1.75
C GLN A 43 1.60 1.55 1.06
N LEU A 44 2.37 2.01 0.06
CA LEU A 44 2.04 3.20 -0.72
C LEU A 44 0.68 3.07 -1.44
N GLU A 45 0.30 1.86 -1.85
CA GLU A 45 -1.01 1.59 -2.47
C GLU A 45 -2.01 0.99 -1.46
N SER A 46 -1.55 0.02 -0.66
CA SER A 46 -2.42 -0.75 0.25
C SER A 46 -2.87 0.02 1.49
N SER A 47 -2.17 1.09 1.89
CA SER A 47 -2.54 1.95 3.02
C SER A 47 -2.64 3.41 2.61
N LYS A 48 -3.87 3.90 2.42
CA LYS A 48 -4.11 5.32 2.14
C LYS A 48 -3.59 6.24 3.25
N VAL A 49 -3.62 5.76 4.50
CA VAL A 49 -3.10 6.52 5.65
C VAL A 49 -1.59 6.71 5.50
N PHE A 50 -0.85 5.61 5.29
CA PHE A 50 0.60 5.65 5.07
C PHE A 50 0.96 6.53 3.88
N ALA A 51 0.26 6.35 2.75
CA ALA A 51 0.49 7.14 1.55
C ALA A 51 0.31 8.65 1.82
N LYS A 52 -0.76 9.05 2.52
CA LYS A 52 -0.99 10.46 2.86
C LYS A 52 0.08 11.02 3.79
N GLU A 53 0.47 10.26 4.81
CA GLU A 53 1.53 10.67 5.75
C GLU A 53 2.88 10.81 5.05
N LEU A 54 3.23 9.87 4.15
CA LEU A 54 4.46 9.94 3.36
C LEU A 54 4.46 11.18 2.45
N LEU A 55 3.37 11.45 1.74
CA LEU A 55 3.27 12.62 0.86
C LEU A 55 3.40 13.92 1.65
N LEU A 56 2.68 14.07 2.76
CA LEU A 56 2.71 15.27 3.60
C LEU A 56 4.08 15.49 4.24
N SER A 57 4.70 14.45 4.81
CA SER A 57 6.04 14.54 5.43
C SER A 57 7.13 14.90 4.43
N ASN A 58 6.99 14.50 3.16
CA ASN A 58 7.92 14.82 2.08
C ASN A 58 7.53 16.07 1.28
N LYS A 59 6.52 16.85 1.74
CA LYS A 59 6.03 18.07 1.08
C LYS A 59 5.58 17.82 -0.37
N ILE A 60 5.10 16.62 -0.67
CA ILE A 60 4.52 16.28 -1.98
C ILE A 60 3.05 16.71 -1.97
N PRO A 61 2.61 17.55 -2.93
CA PRO A 61 1.24 18.03 -2.98
C PRO A 61 0.21 16.89 -2.99
N THR A 62 -0.79 16.97 -2.11
CA THR A 62 -1.91 16.04 -2.05
C THR A 62 -3.12 16.72 -1.42
N ALA A 63 -4.33 16.20 -1.67
CA ALA A 63 -5.53 16.71 -1.02
C ALA A 63 -5.45 16.57 0.51
N TYR A 64 -5.92 17.58 1.23
CA TYR A 64 -6.02 17.52 2.69
C TYR A 64 -6.89 16.34 3.12
N SER A 65 -6.44 15.59 4.10
CA SER A 65 -7.13 14.38 4.56
C SER A 65 -6.85 14.16 6.04
N ARG A 66 -7.77 13.48 6.72
CA ARG A 66 -7.60 13.06 8.10
C ARG A 66 -8.13 11.64 8.28
N SER A 67 -7.37 10.82 8.99
CA SER A 67 -7.69 9.41 9.25
C SER A 67 -8.36 9.27 10.61
N PHE A 68 -9.39 8.42 10.69
CA PHE A 68 -10.15 8.17 11.91
C PHE A 68 -10.35 6.67 12.12
N SER A 69 -10.30 6.24 13.38
CA SER A 69 -10.69 4.89 13.81
C SER A 69 -12.02 4.87 14.59
N SER A 70 -12.60 6.04 14.87
CA SER A 70 -13.91 6.20 15.52
C SER A 70 -14.87 6.91 14.59
N TYR A 71 -16.06 6.34 14.47
CA TYR A 71 -17.16 6.88 13.67
C TYR A 71 -17.57 8.27 14.17
N GLU A 72 -17.71 8.45 15.49
CA GLU A 72 -18.14 9.70 16.10
C GLU A 72 -17.15 10.84 15.83
N LYS A 73 -15.85 10.54 15.89
CA LYS A 73 -14.80 11.52 15.55
C LYS A 73 -14.83 11.90 14.08
N ALA A 74 -15.09 10.93 13.19
CA ALA A 74 -15.22 11.20 11.75
C ALA A 74 -16.43 12.11 11.47
N CYS A 75 -17.61 11.83 12.06
CA CYS A 75 -18.80 12.65 11.89
C CYS A 75 -18.62 14.07 12.44
N SER A 76 -18.00 14.22 13.62
CA SER A 76 -17.73 15.55 14.20
C SER A 76 -16.74 16.37 13.38
N TYR A 77 -15.86 15.71 12.64
CA TYR A 77 -14.95 16.38 11.72
C TYR A 77 -15.66 16.78 10.42
N LEU A 78 -16.47 15.86 9.87
CA LEU A 78 -17.25 16.09 8.65
C LEU A 78 -18.19 17.30 8.78
N SER A 79 -18.84 17.49 9.93
CA SER A 79 -19.75 18.62 10.15
C SER A 79 -19.08 20.00 10.11
N ARG A 80 -17.75 20.06 10.09
CA ARG A 80 -16.96 21.30 10.03
C ARG A 80 -16.39 21.58 8.64
N LEU A 81 -16.57 20.68 7.68
CA LEU A 81 -16.03 20.80 6.33
C LEU A 81 -17.07 21.35 5.36
N GLU A 82 -16.61 22.08 4.36
CA GLU A 82 -17.41 22.45 3.20
C GLU A 82 -17.49 21.28 2.21
N MET A 83 -18.67 21.04 1.65
CA MET A 83 -18.91 19.97 0.68
C MET A 83 -18.53 20.43 -0.74
N PRO A 84 -18.06 19.53 -1.62
CA PRO A 84 -17.95 18.08 -1.44
C PRO A 84 -16.63 17.62 -0.79
N VAL A 85 -16.69 16.51 -0.07
CA VAL A 85 -15.52 15.83 0.52
C VAL A 85 -15.50 14.35 0.14
N VAL A 86 -14.31 13.75 0.16
CA VAL A 86 -14.07 12.30 -0.03
C VAL A 86 -13.43 11.74 1.23
#